data_AF-A0A969BY39-F1
#
_entry.id   AF-A0A969BY39-F1
#
_cell.length_a   1.000
_cell.length_b   1.000
_cell.length_c   1.000
_cell.angle_alpha   90.00
_cell.angle_beta   90.00
_cell.angle_gamma   90.00
#
_symmetry.space_group_name_H-M   'P 1'
#
loop_
_entity.id
_entity.type
_entity.pdbx_description
1 polymer ?
#
loop_
_entity_poly.entity_id
_entity_poly.type
_entity_poly.pdbx_seq_one_letter_code
_entity_poly.pdbx_strand_id
1 'polypeptide(L)'
;MVSPLAGFDKTAQIDTRSLIAPLDRLLSTWPDLVHLSPKFSIGLDGGERLSVRSQPNDLRFINHKGAFHLRLANQTFRLLPQNTVQVVQALIEVYLARVDRHLPKPPRFAQLLTQAGLESFAQAIAPWTTALELPDETPAPRSQTMPVGLFPGQGKLQSIALALPLGQISLEQLRGLATLVSDRGAGVLHLTPWRNLVLPGIEDLEAVDRVLHSLQLSRDLEIPGGS
;
A
#
# COMPACT_ATOMS: atom_id res chain seq x y z
N MET A 1 -0.21 -4.19 0.61
CA MET A 1 -0.37 -2.78 1.03
C MET A 1 -0.75 -1.96 -0.18
N VAL A 2 -1.75 -1.08 -0.05
CA VAL A 2 -2.18 -0.14 -1.09
C VAL A 2 -2.24 1.27 -0.50
N SER A 3 -2.43 2.30 -1.32
CA SER A 3 -2.69 3.66 -0.83
C SER A 3 -3.91 3.69 0.11
N PRO A 4 -3.86 4.42 1.24
CA PRO A 4 -5.03 4.69 2.06
C PRO A 4 -6.11 5.54 1.35
N LEU A 5 -5.82 6.11 0.17
CA LEU A 5 -6.80 6.79 -0.67
C LEU A 5 -7.28 5.94 -1.85
N ALA A 6 -6.94 4.66 -1.90
CA ALA A 6 -7.33 3.78 -3.00
C ALA A 6 -8.86 3.82 -3.20
N GLY A 7 -9.29 4.18 -4.41
CA GLY A 7 -10.70 4.34 -4.77
C GLY A 7 -11.35 5.68 -4.45
N PHE A 8 -10.64 6.57 -3.74
CA PHE A 8 -11.16 7.87 -3.30
C PHE A 8 -10.33 9.06 -3.78
N ASP A 9 -9.11 8.84 -4.28
CA ASP A 9 -8.31 9.90 -4.91
C ASP A 9 -8.60 10.02 -6.40
N LYS A 10 -8.89 11.24 -6.87
CA LYS A 10 -9.04 11.55 -8.30
C LYS A 10 -7.73 11.47 -9.10
N THR A 11 -6.56 11.45 -8.45
CA THR A 11 -5.26 11.32 -9.15
C THR A 11 -4.89 9.88 -9.45
N ALA A 12 -5.59 8.90 -8.86
CA ALA A 12 -5.36 7.49 -9.11
C ALA A 12 -5.52 7.18 -10.61
N GLN A 13 -4.50 6.58 -11.20
CA GLN A 13 -4.55 6.10 -12.60
C GLN A 13 -4.86 4.61 -12.67
N ILE A 14 -4.64 3.88 -11.58
CA ILE A 14 -4.93 2.45 -11.45
C ILE A 14 -5.75 2.26 -10.18
N ASP A 15 -6.93 1.63 -10.30
CA ASP A 15 -7.71 1.21 -9.13
C ASP A 15 -7.12 -0.06 -8.52
N THR A 16 -6.24 0.14 -7.53
CA THR A 16 -5.52 -0.95 -6.84
C THR A 16 -6.43 -1.85 -6.01
N ARG A 17 -7.66 -1.44 -5.69
CA ARG A 17 -8.61 -2.24 -4.90
C ARG A 17 -9.00 -3.53 -5.60
N SER A 18 -9.10 -3.49 -6.92
CA SER A 18 -9.41 -4.64 -7.77
C SER A 18 -8.40 -5.79 -7.63
N LEU A 19 -7.19 -5.51 -7.17
CA LEU A 19 -6.10 -6.46 -7.02
C LEU A 19 -5.98 -7.03 -5.61
N ILE A 20 -6.64 -6.43 -4.62
CA ILE A 20 -6.51 -6.83 -3.20
C ILE A 20 -7.05 -8.24 -2.99
N ALA A 21 -8.32 -8.49 -3.33
CA ALA A 21 -8.94 -9.80 -3.08
C ALA A 21 -8.30 -10.94 -3.88
N PRO A 22 -7.92 -10.76 -5.16
CA PRO A 22 -7.17 -11.79 -5.89
C PRO A 22 -5.80 -12.11 -5.28
N LEU A 23 -5.03 -11.10 -4.85
CA LEU A 23 -3.72 -11.31 -4.22
C LEU A 23 -3.85 -11.94 -2.82
N ASP A 24 -4.84 -11.52 -2.04
CA ASP A 24 -5.14 -12.11 -0.74
C ASP A 24 -5.52 -13.59 -0.88
N ARG A 25 -6.37 -13.91 -1.86
CA ARG A 25 -6.69 -15.31 -2.19
C ARG A 25 -5.45 -16.10 -2.59
N LEU A 26 -4.63 -15.55 -3.49
CA LEU A 26 -3.39 -16.20 -3.92
C LEU A 26 -2.51 -16.60 -2.73
N LEU A 27 -2.29 -15.67 -1.79
CA LEU A 27 -1.42 -15.88 -0.63
C LEU A 27 -2.07 -16.81 0.42
N SER A 28 -3.36 -16.64 0.70
CA SER A 28 -4.07 -17.43 1.71
C SER A 28 -4.28 -18.89 1.30
N THR A 29 -4.33 -19.18 0.00
CA THR A 29 -4.44 -20.56 -0.52
C THR A 29 -3.10 -21.17 -0.93
N TRP A 30 -1.98 -20.45 -0.74
CA TRP A 30 -0.68 -20.90 -1.22
C TRP A 30 -0.16 -22.10 -0.40
N PRO A 31 0.21 -23.22 -1.04
CA PRO A 31 0.78 -24.37 -0.34
C PRO A 31 2.18 -24.01 0.21
N ASP A 32 2.51 -24.47 1.41
CA ASP A 32 3.82 -24.25 2.03
C ASP A 32 4.20 -22.76 2.25
N LEU A 33 3.22 -21.91 2.57
CA LEU A 33 3.48 -20.49 2.90
C LEU A 33 4.51 -20.31 4.03
N VAL A 34 4.72 -21.33 4.87
CA VAL A 34 5.76 -21.38 5.92
C VAL A 34 7.18 -21.18 5.39
N HIS A 35 7.42 -21.51 4.12
CA HIS A 35 8.72 -21.33 3.47
C HIS A 35 8.87 -19.94 2.82
N LEU A 36 7.82 -19.15 2.75
CA LEU A 36 7.89 -17.74 2.38
C LEU A 36 8.44 -16.94 3.57
N SER A 37 9.25 -15.91 3.29
CA SER A 37 9.70 -15.00 4.36
C SER A 37 8.49 -14.46 5.13
N PRO A 38 8.48 -14.49 6.48
CA PRO A 38 7.37 -13.97 7.28
C PRO A 38 7.19 -12.45 7.15
N LYS A 39 8.12 -11.77 6.48
CA LYS A 39 8.08 -10.34 6.18
C LYS A 39 7.78 -10.07 4.69
N PHE A 40 7.51 -11.11 3.89
CA PHE A 40 7.18 -10.95 2.48
C PHE A 40 5.99 -10.01 2.33
N SER A 41 6.13 -9.02 1.45
CA SER A 41 5.18 -7.91 1.37
C SER A 41 5.07 -7.39 -0.06
N ILE A 42 3.84 -7.02 -0.43
CA ILE A 42 3.49 -6.49 -1.75
C ILE A 42 2.95 -5.08 -1.55
N GLY A 43 3.52 -4.10 -2.24
CA GLY A 43 3.04 -2.72 -2.31
C GLY A 43 2.51 -2.38 -3.69
N LEU A 44 1.27 -1.90 -3.77
CA LEU A 44 0.65 -1.39 -4.99
C LEU A 44 0.41 0.11 -4.84
N ASP A 45 1.00 0.91 -5.73
CA ASP A 45 0.83 2.35 -5.76
C ASP A 45 0.14 2.74 -7.07
N GLY A 46 -1.11 3.21 -6.99
CA GLY A 46 -1.95 3.52 -8.14
C GLY A 46 -1.78 4.95 -8.67
N GLY A 47 -0.89 5.76 -8.07
CA GLY A 47 -0.75 7.19 -8.37
C GLY A 47 -1.63 8.10 -7.50
N GLU A 48 -2.17 7.59 -6.40
CA GLU A 48 -2.82 8.42 -5.37
C GLU A 48 -1.83 9.40 -4.73
N ARG A 49 -2.33 10.52 -4.18
CA ARG A 49 -1.50 11.51 -3.47
C ARG A 49 -0.85 10.94 -2.22
N LEU A 50 -1.57 10.08 -1.49
CA LEU A 50 -0.98 9.30 -0.39
C LEU A 50 -0.30 8.05 -0.94
N SER A 51 0.84 8.28 -1.58
CA SER A 51 1.66 7.26 -2.21
C SER A 51 2.30 6.32 -1.17
N VAL A 52 2.30 5.02 -1.48
CA VAL A 52 2.99 3.97 -0.70
C VAL A 52 4.32 3.56 -1.34
N ARG A 53 4.77 4.26 -2.39
CA ARG A 53 6.00 3.91 -3.13
C ARG A 53 7.28 3.86 -2.28
N SER A 54 7.34 4.65 -1.21
CA SER A 54 8.47 4.72 -0.28
C SER A 54 8.42 3.63 0.81
N GLN A 55 7.36 2.82 0.85
CA GLN A 55 7.22 1.75 1.82
C GLN A 55 8.11 0.56 1.42
N PRO A 56 8.83 -0.07 2.37
CA PRO A 56 9.86 -1.06 2.10
C PRO A 56 9.28 -2.45 1.79
N ASN A 57 8.33 -2.53 0.85
CA ASN A 57 7.76 -3.80 0.41
C ASN A 57 8.77 -4.57 -0.44
N ASP A 58 8.72 -5.91 -0.37
CA ASP A 58 9.57 -6.81 -1.16
C ASP A 58 9.26 -6.68 -2.66
N LEU A 59 7.98 -6.67 -3.02
CA LEU A 59 7.50 -6.38 -4.37
C LEU A 59 6.81 -5.01 -4.38
N ARG A 60 7.29 -4.09 -5.22
CA ARG A 60 6.73 -2.74 -5.37
C ARG A 60 6.25 -2.54 -6.80
N PHE A 61 4.94 -2.40 -6.96
CA PHE A 61 4.27 -2.09 -8.21
C PHE A 61 3.92 -0.61 -8.20
N ILE A 62 4.67 0.20 -8.94
CA ILE A 62 4.52 1.65 -8.94
C ILE A 62 3.87 2.10 -10.24
N ASN A 63 2.76 2.82 -10.15
CA ASN A 63 2.10 3.37 -11.32
C ASN A 63 3.04 4.29 -12.12
N HIS A 64 3.06 4.07 -13.42
CA HIS A 64 3.65 4.95 -14.42
C HIS A 64 2.74 4.96 -15.66
N LYS A 65 1.96 6.04 -15.80
CA LYS A 65 1.05 6.26 -16.94
C LYS A 65 0.07 5.09 -17.17
N GLY A 66 -0.55 4.60 -16.09
CA GLY A 66 -1.57 3.55 -16.15
C GLY A 66 -1.05 2.11 -16.26
N ALA A 67 0.27 1.91 -16.21
CA ALA A 67 0.90 0.61 -16.05
C ALA A 67 1.69 0.56 -14.74
N PHE A 68 1.99 -0.63 -14.25
CA PHE A 68 2.92 -0.78 -13.14
C PHE A 68 4.35 -0.94 -13.66
N HIS A 69 5.28 -0.31 -12.95
CA HIS A 69 6.69 -0.62 -12.97
C HIS A 69 7.03 -1.44 -11.73
N LEU A 70 7.55 -2.64 -11.93
CA LEU A 70 8.13 -3.51 -10.91
C LEU A 70 9.65 -3.52 -11.08
N ARG A 71 10.39 -3.15 -10.04
CA ARG A 71 11.86 -3.21 -10.06
C ARG A 71 12.37 -4.41 -9.29
N LEU A 72 13.18 -5.22 -9.96
CA LEU A 72 13.89 -6.37 -9.37
C LEU A 72 15.39 -6.12 -9.57
N ALA A 73 16.12 -6.01 -8.46
CA ALA A 73 17.52 -5.62 -8.45
C ALA A 73 17.72 -4.31 -9.24
N ASN A 74 18.51 -4.35 -10.32
CA ASN A 74 18.84 -3.23 -11.19
C ASN A 74 17.96 -3.13 -12.46
N GLN A 75 16.96 -4.00 -12.63
CA GLN A 75 16.10 -4.02 -13.82
C GLN A 75 14.66 -3.62 -13.49
N THR A 76 14.05 -2.81 -14.35
CA THR A 76 12.61 -2.50 -14.28
C THR A 76 11.83 -3.31 -15.29
N PHE A 77 10.66 -3.79 -14.86
CA PHE A 77 9.69 -4.53 -15.66
C PHE A 77 8.37 -3.77 -15.67
N ARG A 78 7.86 -3.49 -16.87
CA ARG A 78 6.54 -2.89 -17.07
C ARG A 78 5.50 -4.00 -17.22
N LEU A 79 4.36 -3.83 -16.57
CA LEU A 79 3.21 -4.74 -16.69
C LEU A 79 1.89 -3.97 -16.64
N LEU A 80 0.86 -4.53 -17.27
CA LEU A 80 -0.51 -4.05 -17.11
C LEU A 80 -1.06 -4.49 -15.75
N PRO A 81 -1.96 -3.71 -15.11
CA PRO A 81 -2.50 -4.05 -13.78
C PRO A 81 -3.15 -5.43 -13.70
N GLN A 82 -3.84 -5.88 -14.75
CA GLN A 82 -4.48 -7.21 -14.77
C GLN A 82 -3.49 -8.38 -14.68
N ASN A 83 -2.21 -8.16 -14.97
CA ASN A 83 -1.16 -9.18 -14.92
C ASN A 83 -0.49 -9.30 -13.55
N THR A 84 -0.83 -8.42 -12.58
CA THR A 84 -0.15 -8.35 -11.30
C THR A 84 -0.21 -9.67 -10.52
N VAL A 85 -1.34 -10.38 -10.56
CA VAL A 85 -1.52 -11.64 -9.82
C VAL A 85 -0.59 -12.72 -10.38
N GLN A 86 -0.53 -12.88 -11.70
CA GLN A 86 0.32 -13.88 -12.36
C GLN A 86 1.80 -13.59 -12.13
N VAL A 87 2.19 -12.31 -12.18
CA VAL A 87 3.58 -11.90 -11.90
C VAL A 87 3.94 -12.20 -10.45
N VAL A 88 3.08 -11.89 -9.48
CA VAL A 88 3.33 -12.21 -8.06
C VAL A 88 3.46 -13.73 -7.87
N GLN A 89 2.55 -14.51 -8.45
CA GLN A 89 2.58 -15.96 -8.40
C GLN A 89 3.91 -16.52 -8.92
N ALA A 90 4.32 -16.13 -10.13
CA ALA A 90 5.56 -16.61 -10.73
C ALA A 90 6.80 -16.25 -9.90
N LEU A 91 6.84 -15.06 -9.29
CA LEU A 91 7.94 -14.67 -8.41
C LEU A 91 7.98 -15.47 -7.11
N ILE A 92 6.82 -15.83 -6.54
CA ILE A 92 6.75 -16.69 -5.36
C ILE A 92 7.19 -18.11 -5.70
N GLU A 93 6.79 -18.66 -6.85
CA GLU A 93 7.25 -19.97 -7.33
C GLU A 93 8.77 -20.03 -7.45
N VAL A 94 9.38 -19.04 -8.11
CA VAL A 94 10.85 -18.95 -8.22
C VAL A 94 11.49 -18.79 -6.84
N TYR A 95 10.93 -17.96 -5.97
CA TYR A 95 11.43 -17.79 -4.61
C TYR A 95 11.44 -19.13 -3.87
N LEU A 96 10.32 -19.85 -3.84
CA LEU A 96 10.19 -21.12 -3.10
C LEU A 96 11.03 -22.25 -3.70
N ALA A 97 11.26 -22.24 -5.01
CA ALA A 97 12.17 -23.18 -5.67
C ALA A 97 13.65 -22.95 -5.31
N ARG A 98 13.99 -21.76 -4.80
CA ARG A 98 15.37 -21.36 -4.48
C ARG A 98 15.65 -21.26 -2.98
N VAL A 99 14.63 -21.29 -2.12
CA VAL A 99 14.81 -21.30 -0.67
C VAL A 99 15.38 -22.64 -0.21
N ASP A 100 16.49 -22.58 0.54
CA ASP A 100 16.96 -23.72 1.32
C ASP A 100 16.02 -23.94 2.52
N ARG A 101 15.27 -25.05 2.46
CA ARG A 101 14.27 -25.42 3.47
C ARG A 101 14.89 -25.89 4.80
N HIS A 102 16.21 -26.10 4.84
CA HIS A 102 16.93 -26.43 6.06
C HIS A 102 17.29 -25.19 6.89
N LEU A 103 17.17 -23.99 6.32
CA LEU A 103 17.42 -22.75 7.06
C LEU A 103 16.35 -22.55 8.14
N PRO A 104 16.75 -22.12 9.36
CA PRO A 104 15.81 -21.87 10.45
C PRO A 104 14.85 -20.71 10.13
N LYS A 105 15.22 -19.82 9.20
CA LYS A 105 14.39 -18.72 8.70
C LYS A 105 14.58 -18.56 7.19
N PRO A 106 13.50 -18.49 6.39
CA PRO A 106 13.62 -18.19 4.97
C PRO A 106 14.27 -16.81 4.72
N PRO A 107 15.14 -16.69 3.71
CA PRO A 107 15.81 -15.43 3.38
C PRO A 107 14.80 -14.36 2.93
N ARG A 108 15.13 -13.07 3.08
CA ARG A 108 14.31 -11.99 2.50
C ARG A 108 14.33 -12.10 0.97
N PHE A 109 13.27 -11.66 0.30
CA PHE A 109 13.18 -11.71 -1.17
C PHE A 109 14.37 -11.03 -1.83
N ALA A 110 14.78 -9.86 -1.34
CA ALA A 110 15.94 -9.14 -1.84
C ALA A 110 17.26 -9.92 -1.67
N GLN A 111 17.44 -10.63 -0.56
CA GLN A 111 18.63 -11.45 -0.33
C GLN A 111 18.69 -12.61 -1.31
N LEU A 112 17.55 -13.28 -1.52
CA LEU A 112 17.46 -14.38 -2.47
C LEU A 112 17.70 -13.90 -3.90
N LEU A 113 17.17 -12.73 -4.26
CA LEU A 113 17.42 -12.12 -5.58
C LEU A 113 18.91 -11.83 -5.81
N THR A 114 19.63 -11.37 -4.78
CA THR A 114 21.09 -11.16 -4.85
C THR A 114 21.86 -12.48 -4.97
N GLN A 115 21.45 -13.53 -4.25
CA GLN A 115 22.15 -14.83 -4.25
C GLN A 115 21.87 -15.67 -5.49
N ALA A 116 20.61 -15.73 -5.91
CA ALA A 116 20.11 -16.61 -6.95
C ALA A 116 20.16 -15.98 -8.35
N GLY A 117 20.44 -14.68 -8.42
CA GLY A 117 20.49 -13.89 -9.65
C GLY A 117 19.10 -13.50 -10.18
N LEU A 118 19.07 -12.39 -10.93
CA LEU A 118 17.85 -11.83 -11.54
C LEU A 118 17.26 -12.73 -12.63
N GLU A 119 18.09 -13.49 -13.35
CA GLU A 119 17.72 -14.18 -14.59
C GLU A 119 16.50 -15.09 -14.43
N SER A 120 16.49 -15.96 -13.42
CA SER A 120 15.36 -16.87 -13.17
C SER A 120 14.06 -16.14 -12.84
N PHE A 121 14.13 -15.02 -12.11
CA PHE A 121 12.95 -14.21 -11.81
C PHE A 121 12.45 -13.48 -13.05
N ALA A 122 13.36 -12.91 -13.84
CA ALA A 122 13.04 -12.21 -15.08
C ALA A 122 12.41 -13.15 -16.11
N GLN A 123 12.95 -14.36 -16.26
CA GLN A 123 12.41 -15.38 -17.16
C GLN A 123 10.99 -15.80 -16.75
N ALA A 124 10.74 -16.01 -15.46
CA ALA A 124 9.44 -16.45 -14.97
C ALA A 124 8.34 -15.41 -15.22
N ILE A 125 8.65 -14.11 -15.20
CA ILE A 125 7.66 -13.04 -15.40
C ILE A 125 7.60 -12.52 -16.84
N ALA A 126 8.50 -12.98 -17.73
CA ALA A 126 8.57 -12.54 -19.13
C ALA A 126 7.23 -12.62 -19.89
N PRO A 127 6.35 -13.63 -19.69
CA PRO A 127 5.07 -13.70 -20.40
C PRO A 127 4.11 -12.53 -20.13
N TRP A 128 4.28 -11.83 -19.01
CA TRP A 128 3.35 -10.81 -18.54
C TRP A 128 3.95 -9.41 -18.47
N THR A 129 5.25 -9.29 -18.76
CA THR A 129 6.01 -8.07 -18.53
C THR A 129 6.88 -7.72 -19.73
N THR A 130 7.34 -6.48 -19.77
CA THR A 130 8.36 -6.00 -20.70
C THR A 130 9.50 -5.38 -19.90
N ALA A 131 10.72 -5.85 -20.10
CA ALA A 131 11.89 -5.24 -19.49
C ALA A 131 12.09 -3.82 -20.05
N LEU A 132 12.36 -2.86 -19.17
CA LEU A 132 12.64 -1.48 -19.51
C LEU A 132 14.05 -1.11 -19.08
N GLU A 133 14.82 -0.52 -20.00
CA GLU A 133 16.06 0.18 -19.68
C GLU A 133 15.72 1.56 -19.13
N LEU A 134 15.70 1.67 -17.81
CA LEU A 134 15.52 2.94 -17.10
C LEU A 134 16.80 3.26 -16.32
N PRO A 135 17.13 4.55 -16.14
CA PRO A 135 18.17 4.95 -15.20
C PRO A 135 17.88 4.35 -13.82
N ASP A 136 18.93 4.02 -13.08
CA ASP A 136 18.77 3.54 -11.71
C ASP A 136 18.19 4.67 -10.86
N GLU A 137 16.89 4.61 -10.59
CA GLU A 137 16.24 5.54 -9.69
C GLU A 137 16.54 5.14 -8.25
N THR A 138 17.19 6.04 -7.51
CA THR A 138 17.30 5.93 -6.07
C THR A 138 15.89 5.79 -5.48
N PRO A 139 15.60 4.75 -4.67
CA PRO A 139 14.33 4.64 -3.98
C PRO A 139 13.99 5.95 -3.26
N ALA A 140 12.74 6.39 -3.37
CA ALA A 140 12.28 7.57 -2.65
C ALA A 140 12.60 7.40 -1.15
N PRO A 141 13.13 8.44 -0.47
CA PRO A 141 13.41 8.35 0.95
C PRO A 141 12.13 7.99 1.70
N ARG A 142 12.27 7.18 2.75
CA ARG A 142 11.14 6.76 3.55
C ARG A 142 10.58 7.97 4.29
N SER A 143 9.39 8.41 3.94
CA SER A 143 8.69 9.42 4.73
C SER A 143 8.13 8.78 5.99
N GLN A 144 8.54 9.29 7.15
CA GLN A 144 8.01 8.85 8.45
C GLN A 144 6.71 9.56 8.81
N THR A 145 6.45 10.71 8.18
CA THR A 145 5.26 11.52 8.39
C THR A 145 4.36 11.46 7.15
N MET A 146 3.07 11.20 7.38
CA MET A 146 2.05 11.36 6.36
C MET A 146 1.57 12.82 6.36
N PRO A 147 1.27 13.42 5.20
CA PRO A 147 0.50 14.65 5.17
C PRO A 147 -0.89 14.41 5.80
N VAL A 148 -1.19 15.15 6.85
CA VAL A 148 -2.49 15.15 7.55
C VAL A 148 -3.38 16.24 6.94
N GLY A 149 -4.69 16.03 6.93
CA GLY A 149 -5.65 17.00 6.40
C GLY A 149 -6.52 16.46 5.28
N LEU A 150 -6.95 17.36 4.39
CA LEU A 150 -7.98 17.08 3.38
C LEU A 150 -7.41 16.65 2.03
N PHE A 151 -8.00 15.61 1.47
CA PHE A 151 -7.68 15.08 0.15
C PHE A 151 -8.93 15.11 -0.73
N PRO A 152 -8.98 15.97 -1.75
CA PRO A 152 -10.08 15.99 -2.71
C PRO A 152 -10.28 14.63 -3.39
N GLY A 153 -11.53 14.18 -3.46
CA GLY A 153 -11.94 12.98 -4.21
C GLY A 153 -12.70 13.32 -5.49
N GLN A 154 -13.64 12.45 -5.85
CA GLN A 154 -14.53 12.64 -7.00
C GLN A 154 -15.71 13.56 -6.63
N GLY A 155 -16.03 14.51 -7.51
CA GLY A 155 -17.11 15.48 -7.26
C GLY A 155 -16.87 16.32 -6.01
N LYS A 156 -17.86 16.34 -5.10
CA LYS A 156 -17.77 17.06 -3.82
C LYS A 156 -17.14 16.23 -2.69
N LEU A 157 -16.86 14.95 -2.92
CA LEU A 157 -16.33 14.06 -1.89
C LEU A 157 -14.89 14.41 -1.53
N GLN A 158 -14.56 14.23 -0.26
CA GLN A 158 -13.23 14.41 0.30
C GLN A 158 -12.84 13.21 1.17
N SER A 159 -11.53 13.01 1.34
CA SER A 159 -11.00 12.11 2.35
C SER A 159 -10.24 12.91 3.40
N ILE A 160 -10.42 12.56 4.67
CA ILE A 160 -9.74 13.21 5.79
C ILE A 160 -8.66 12.26 6.30
N ALA A 161 -7.39 12.67 6.20
CA ALA A 161 -6.30 11.94 6.84
C ALA A 161 -6.10 12.49 8.25
N LEU A 162 -6.40 11.66 9.24
CA LEU A 162 -6.48 12.01 10.64
C LEU A 162 -5.20 11.61 11.38
N ALA A 163 -4.58 12.57 12.07
CA ALA A 163 -3.43 12.31 12.93
C ALA A 163 -3.86 11.55 14.19
N LEU A 164 -3.12 10.49 14.53
CA LEU A 164 -3.26 9.82 15.82
C LEU A 164 -1.96 9.97 16.62
N PRO A 165 -1.97 10.64 17.78
CA PRO A 165 -0.80 10.73 18.65
C PRO A 165 -0.26 9.33 18.97
N LEU A 166 0.98 9.06 18.57
CA LEU A 166 1.62 7.75 18.72
C LEU A 166 0.79 6.59 18.10
N GLY A 167 -0.08 6.86 17.12
CA GLY A 167 -0.99 5.86 16.56
C GLY A 167 -1.95 5.24 17.56
N GLN A 168 -2.24 5.91 18.67
CA GLN A 168 -3.17 5.44 19.68
C GLN A 168 -4.56 5.99 19.42
N ILE A 169 -5.57 5.16 19.70
CA ILE A 169 -6.98 5.52 19.60
C ILE A 169 -7.73 4.83 20.74
N SER A 170 -8.61 5.57 21.41
CA SER A 170 -9.46 4.99 22.46
C SER A 170 -10.61 4.18 21.84
N LEU A 171 -11.23 3.30 22.63
CA LEU A 171 -12.41 2.56 22.20
C LEU A 171 -13.58 3.50 21.84
N GLU A 172 -13.75 4.57 22.60
CA GLU A 172 -14.76 5.60 22.37
C GLU A 172 -14.51 6.32 21.03
N GLN A 173 -13.26 6.75 20.80
CA GLN A 173 -12.86 7.37 19.53
C GLN A 173 -13.10 6.42 18.35
N LEU A 174 -12.67 5.16 18.44
CA LEU A 174 -12.86 4.20 17.36
C LEU A 174 -14.34 3.96 17.04
N ARG A 175 -15.20 3.82 18.06
CA ARG A 175 -16.65 3.67 17.89
C ARG A 175 -17.30 4.92 17.30
N GLY A 176 -16.88 6.10 17.77
CA GLY A 176 -17.34 7.38 17.24
C GLY A 176 -16.96 7.55 15.77
N LEU A 177 -15.70 7.25 15.41
CA LEU A 177 -15.24 7.28 14.02
C LEU A 177 -15.97 6.26 13.15
N ALA A 178 -16.22 5.05 13.65
CA ALA A 178 -16.98 4.03 12.92
C ALA A 178 -18.41 4.51 12.60
N THR A 179 -19.11 5.06 13.61
CA THR A 179 -20.46 5.64 13.44
C THR A 179 -20.43 6.80 12.45
N LEU A 180 -19.45 7.69 12.59
CA LEU A 180 -19.25 8.84 11.71
C LEU A 180 -19.09 8.44 10.24
N VAL A 181 -18.22 7.46 9.94
CA VAL A 181 -18.03 7.04 8.54
C VAL A 181 -19.22 6.26 7.99
N SER A 182 -19.99 5.56 8.84
CA SER A 182 -21.24 4.91 8.43
C SER A 182 -22.32 5.93 8.06
N ASP A 183 -22.45 7.00 8.85
CA ASP A 183 -23.52 7.99 8.67
C ASP A 183 -23.18 9.04 7.60
N ARG A 184 -21.91 9.44 7.51
CA ARG A 184 -21.47 10.62 6.74
C ARG A 184 -20.25 10.41 5.86
N GLY A 185 -19.78 9.17 5.72
CA GLY A 185 -18.63 8.82 4.90
C GLY A 185 -18.89 7.61 4.01
N ALA A 186 -17.80 6.96 3.59
CA ALA A 186 -17.89 5.77 2.75
C ALA A 186 -18.12 4.46 3.53
N GLY A 187 -18.49 4.52 4.81
CA GLY A 187 -18.71 3.33 5.65
C GLY A 187 -17.45 2.55 6.01
N VAL A 188 -16.26 3.09 5.72
CA VAL A 188 -14.97 2.43 5.96
C VAL A 188 -13.96 3.37 6.60
N LEU A 189 -13.05 2.80 7.39
CA LEU A 189 -11.84 3.46 7.88
C LEU A 189 -10.63 2.79 7.24
N HIS A 190 -9.72 3.59 6.68
CA HIS A 190 -8.48 3.08 6.12
C HIS A 190 -7.32 3.27 7.09
N LEU A 191 -6.65 2.18 7.42
CA LEU A 191 -5.38 2.22 8.16
C LEU A 191 -4.26 2.70 7.24
N THR A 192 -3.32 3.45 7.80
CA THR A 192 -2.16 3.95 7.03
C THR A 192 -0.84 3.34 7.55
N PRO A 193 0.19 3.19 6.70
CA PRO A 193 1.51 2.72 7.14
C PRO A 193 2.22 3.72 8.06
N TRP A 194 1.66 4.93 8.24
CA TRP A 194 2.19 6.00 9.09
C TRP A 194 1.49 6.10 10.44
N ARG A 195 0.79 5.05 10.89
CA ARG A 195 0.09 4.98 12.19
C ARG A 195 -1.01 6.04 12.35
N ASN A 196 -1.67 6.36 11.25
CA ASN A 196 -2.79 7.30 11.17
C ASN A 196 -4.01 6.62 10.54
N LEU A 197 -5.13 7.33 10.48
CA LEU A 197 -6.36 6.87 9.82
C LEU A 197 -6.72 7.77 8.64
N VAL A 198 -7.45 7.22 7.68
CA VAL A 198 -8.14 8.00 6.65
C VAL A 198 -9.63 7.69 6.72
N LEU A 199 -10.44 8.76 6.72
CA LEU A 199 -11.89 8.74 6.60
C LEU A 199 -12.26 9.18 5.18
N PRO A 200 -12.55 8.25 4.26
CA PRO A 200 -12.91 8.58 2.90
C PRO A 200 -14.40 8.90 2.72
N GLY A 201 -14.71 9.61 1.64
CA GLY A 201 -16.08 9.80 1.16
C GLY A 201 -16.92 10.81 1.93
N ILE A 202 -16.29 11.83 2.51
CA ILE A 202 -16.96 12.88 3.26
C ILE A 202 -17.43 14.00 2.33
N GLU A 203 -18.70 14.39 2.40
CA GLU A 203 -19.23 15.59 1.71
C GLU A 203 -19.40 16.79 2.66
N ASP A 204 -20.01 16.55 3.84
CA ASP A 204 -20.31 17.57 4.84
C ASP A 204 -19.18 17.67 5.89
N LEU A 205 -18.14 18.44 5.55
CA LEU A 205 -16.97 18.64 6.43
C LEU A 205 -17.34 19.30 7.76
N GLU A 206 -18.27 20.26 7.77
CA GLU A 206 -18.63 20.97 9.00
C GLU A 206 -19.29 20.04 10.02
N ALA A 207 -20.18 19.15 9.57
CA ALA A 207 -20.75 18.15 10.46
C ALA A 207 -19.72 17.14 10.96
N VAL A 208 -18.78 16.74 10.09
CA VAL A 208 -17.69 15.84 10.48
C VAL A 208 -16.77 16.49 11.50
N ASP A 209 -16.38 17.75 11.30
CA ASP A 209 -15.53 18.50 12.23
C ASP A 209 -16.16 18.60 13.63
N ARG A 210 -17.49 18.80 13.73
CA ARG A 210 -18.19 18.78 15.02
C ARG A 210 -18.07 17.44 15.76
N VAL A 211 -18.16 16.32 15.03
CA VAL A 211 -18.03 14.98 15.62
C VAL A 211 -16.57 14.68 15.99
N LEU A 212 -15.61 15.04 15.13
CA LEU A 212 -14.19 14.89 15.44
C LEU A 212 -13.84 15.65 16.72
N HIS A 213 -14.32 16.89 16.87
CA HIS A 213 -14.12 17.69 18.07
C HIS A 213 -14.72 17.04 19.33
N SER A 214 -15.93 16.48 19.26
CA SER A 214 -16.51 15.76 20.42
C SER A 214 -15.73 14.50 20.81
N LEU A 215 -14.99 13.92 19.87
CA LEU A 215 -14.08 12.78 20.09
C LEU A 215 -12.66 13.20 20.47
N GLN A 216 -12.40 14.50 20.64
CA GLN A 216 -11.06 15.06 20.90
C GLN A 216 -10.05 14.66 19.81
N LEU A 217 -10.51 14.64 18.56
CA LEU A 217 -9.71 14.37 17.37
C LEU A 217 -9.69 15.62 16.49
N SER A 218 -8.57 15.87 15.83
CA SER A 218 -8.42 16.98 14.88
C SER A 218 -7.82 16.49 13.56
N ARG A 219 -8.30 17.07 12.46
CA ARG A 219 -7.72 16.88 11.12
C ARG A 219 -6.56 17.84 10.84
N ASP A 220 -6.23 18.71 11.77
CA ASP A 220 -5.07 19.58 11.70
C ASP A 220 -3.94 19.03 12.58
N LEU A 221 -2.69 19.28 12.20
CA LEU A 221 -1.53 19.00 13.05
C LEU A 221 -1.45 20.03 14.17
N GLU A 222 -2.38 20.04 15.10
CA GLU A 222 -2.13 20.71 16.37
C GLU A 222 -1.13 19.85 17.13
N ILE A 223 0.13 20.31 17.19
CA ILE A 223 1.12 19.76 18.12
C ILE A 223 0.67 20.19 19.51
N PRO A 224 0.21 19.28 20.39
CA PRO A 224 -0.09 19.67 21.76
C PRO A 224 1.25 19.95 22.46
N GLY A 225 1.52 21.20 22.82
CA GLY A 225 2.64 21.57 23.71
C GLY A 225 3.88 22.21 23.08
N GLY A 226 3.73 23.01 22.02
CA GLY A 226 4.75 23.98 21.63
C GLY A 226 4.65 25.26 22.45
N SER A 227 5.08 25.22 23.70
CA SER A 227 5.38 26.41 24.53
C SER A 227 6.89 26.58 24.67
#